data_AF-A0A7C7JZW5-F1
#
_entry.id   AF-A0A7C7JZW5-F1
#
_cell.length_a   1.000
_cell.length_b   1.000
_cell.length_c   1.000
_cell.angle_alpha   90.00
_cell.angle_beta   90.00
_cell.angle_gamma   90.00
#
_symmetry.space_group_name_H-M   'P 1'
#
loop_
_entity.id
_entity.type
_entity.pdbx_description
1 polymer ?
#
loop_
_entity_poly.entity_id
_entity_poly.type
_entity_poly.pdbx_seq_one_letter_code
_entity_poly.pdbx_strand_id
1 'polypeptide(L)'
;MKNYLASLLKYFYKLEGKIAFYPTFYSVVGLAISFLTYRVENLGFSQYLYKNLPQLIINSTDTALNILTTFIAGLISIMVFSFSMVMVLLNQASSNFSPRVLPGLISNKRHQKILGIYNATLLYCIFTLVQIEPNQEKYQLPGFSVLLAIGFMTICLGAFIYFIHSISQEIQVNNIVL
;
A
#
# COMPACT_ATOMS: atom_id res chain seq x y z
N MET A 1 18.41 27.06 -14.29
CA MET A 1 17.61 26.34 -13.27
C MET A 1 16.10 26.34 -13.53
N LYS A 2 15.46 27.46 -13.93
CA LYS A 2 13.99 27.55 -14.15
C LYS A 2 13.43 26.61 -15.24
N ASN A 3 14.19 26.35 -16.31
CA ASN A 3 13.76 25.46 -17.40
C ASN A 3 13.80 23.95 -17.04
N TYR A 4 14.69 23.53 -16.13
CA TYR A 4 14.74 22.14 -15.67
C TYR A 4 13.57 21.83 -14.75
N LEU A 5 13.21 22.76 -13.85
CA LEU A 5 12.02 22.63 -12.99
C LEU A 5 10.73 22.59 -13.82
N ALA A 6 10.61 23.42 -14.86
CA ALA A 6 9.45 23.41 -15.76
C ALA A 6 9.37 22.12 -16.62
N SER A 7 10.52 21.58 -17.05
CA SER A 7 10.60 20.30 -17.76
C SER A 7 10.24 19.12 -16.86
N LEU A 8 10.75 19.09 -15.63
CA LEU A 8 10.37 18.14 -14.58
C LEU A 8 8.88 18.23 -14.28
N LEU A 9 8.33 19.43 -14.07
CA LEU A 9 6.90 19.64 -13.81
C LEU A 9 6.02 19.17 -14.98
N LYS A 10 6.43 19.41 -16.23
CA LYS A 10 5.73 18.87 -17.42
C LYS A 10 5.82 17.34 -17.50
N TYR A 11 6.96 16.76 -17.11
CA TYR A 11 7.15 15.31 -17.07
C TYR A 11 6.29 14.68 -15.96
N PHE A 12 6.25 15.29 -14.78
CA PHE A 12 5.37 14.92 -13.68
C PHE A 12 3.89 15.00 -14.07
N TYR A 13 3.44 16.09 -14.72
CA TYR A 13 2.07 16.21 -15.24
C TYR A 13 1.72 15.14 -16.29
N LYS A 14 2.68 14.79 -17.15
CA LYS A 14 2.51 13.74 -18.17
C LYS A 14 2.52 12.33 -17.57
N LEU A 15 3.12 12.17 -16.39
CA LEU A 15 3.11 10.92 -15.63
C LEU A 15 1.89 10.81 -14.70
N GLU A 16 1.39 11.91 -14.15
CA GLU A 16 0.24 11.93 -13.22
C GLU A 16 -1.07 11.45 -13.88
N GLY A 17 -1.16 11.52 -15.21
CA GLY A 17 -2.25 10.91 -15.99
C GLY A 17 -2.10 9.40 -16.22
N LYS A 18 -1.02 8.76 -15.74
CA LYS A 18 -0.82 7.32 -15.83
C LYS A 18 -1.24 6.62 -14.55
N ILE A 19 -1.92 5.49 -14.72
CA ILE A 19 -2.44 4.61 -13.65
C ILE A 19 -1.39 4.28 -12.58
N ALA A 20 -0.13 4.13 -12.98
CA ALA A 20 0.96 3.69 -12.12
C ALA A 20 1.57 4.81 -11.25
N PHE A 21 1.28 6.10 -11.50
CA PHE A 21 2.05 7.19 -10.89
C PHE A 21 1.91 7.25 -9.36
N TYR A 22 0.68 7.33 -8.84
CA TYR A 22 0.47 7.32 -7.39
C TYR A 22 0.96 6.00 -6.77
N PRO A 23 0.63 4.81 -7.30
CA PRO A 23 1.17 3.56 -6.78
C PRO A 23 2.69 3.54 -6.65
N THR A 24 3.43 4.01 -7.67
CA THR A 24 4.90 4.08 -7.61
C THR A 24 5.38 5.05 -6.53
N PHE A 25 4.74 6.22 -6.39
CA PHE A 25 5.10 7.17 -5.34
C PHE A 25 4.92 6.57 -3.94
N TYR A 26 3.76 5.97 -3.68
CA TYR A 26 3.48 5.33 -2.39
C TYR A 26 4.42 4.14 -2.13
N SER A 27 4.80 3.37 -3.14
CA SER A 27 5.81 2.31 -3.02
C SER A 27 7.15 2.85 -2.52
N VAL A 28 7.63 3.96 -3.09
CA VAL A 28 8.88 4.60 -2.65
C VAL A 28 8.78 5.04 -1.20
N VAL A 29 7.63 5.57 -0.78
CA VAL A 29 7.37 5.92 0.63
C VAL A 29 7.40 4.68 1.53
N GLY A 30 6.74 3.58 1.16
CA GLY A 30 6.76 2.34 1.93
C GLY A 30 8.17 1.76 2.09
N LEU A 31 8.98 1.79 1.02
CA LEU A 31 10.39 1.41 1.07
C LEU A 31 11.20 2.32 2.00
N ALA A 32 11.04 3.64 1.86
CA ALA A 32 11.73 4.61 2.71
C ALA A 32 11.41 4.39 4.19
N ILE A 33 10.13 4.14 4.52
CA ILE A 33 9.71 3.80 5.88
C ILE A 33 10.38 2.51 6.35
N SER A 34 10.43 1.46 5.53
CA SER A 34 11.10 0.20 5.90
C SER A 34 12.59 0.37 6.20
N PHE A 35 13.31 1.18 5.40
CA PHE A 35 14.70 1.51 5.68
C PHE A 35 14.87 2.36 6.95
N LEU A 36 13.94 3.27 7.23
CA LEU A 36 13.95 4.06 8.44
C LEU A 36 13.70 3.19 9.68
N THR A 37 12.71 2.30 9.63
CA THR A 37 12.41 1.40 10.75
C THR A 37 13.55 0.45 10.99
N TYR A 38 14.18 -0.10 9.95
CA TYR A 38 15.40 -0.90 10.08
C TYR A 38 16.52 -0.17 10.86
N ARG A 39 16.77 1.10 10.56
CA ARG A 39 17.75 1.89 11.32
C ARG A 39 17.35 2.10 12.77
N VAL A 40 16.06 2.36 13.02
CA VAL A 40 15.52 2.54 14.38
C VAL A 40 15.62 1.24 15.19
N GLU A 41 15.39 0.09 14.56
CA GLU A 41 15.54 -1.22 15.18
C GLU A 41 17.00 -1.50 15.59
N ASN A 42 17.95 -1.19 14.71
CA ASN A 42 19.38 -1.35 14.99
C ASN A 42 19.87 -0.48 16.15
N LEU A 43 19.17 0.61 16.47
CA LEU A 43 19.43 1.46 17.65
C LEU A 43 18.88 0.86 18.97
N GLY A 44 18.21 -0.29 18.92
CA GLY A 44 17.66 -0.96 20.11
C GLY A 44 16.28 -0.46 20.53
N PHE A 45 15.54 0.23 19.65
CA PHE A 45 14.22 0.78 19.97
C PHE A 45 13.18 -0.29 20.37
N SER A 46 13.23 -1.46 19.74
CA SER A 46 12.39 -2.60 20.13
C SER A 46 12.65 -3.06 21.58
N GLN A 47 13.91 -3.05 22.04
CA GLN A 47 14.23 -3.36 23.45
C GLN A 47 13.71 -2.29 24.42
N TYR A 48 13.80 -1.01 24.03
CA TYR A 48 13.24 0.09 24.82
C TYR A 48 11.72 -0.03 24.97
N LEU A 49 11.01 -0.31 23.87
CA LEU A 49 9.56 -0.51 23.88
C LEU A 49 9.16 -1.76 24.66
N TYR A 50 9.91 -2.87 24.53
CA TYR A 50 9.63 -4.10 25.30
C TYR A 50 9.68 -3.85 26.81
N LYS A 51 10.63 -3.02 27.27
CA LYS A 51 10.76 -2.68 28.69
C LYS A 51 9.63 -1.79 29.22
N ASN A 52 9.08 -0.90 28.39
CA ASN A 52 8.06 0.07 28.80
C ASN A 52 6.62 -0.39 28.52
N LEU A 53 6.41 -1.14 27.44
CA LEU A 53 5.12 -1.54 26.87
C LEU A 53 5.18 -2.99 26.33
N PRO A 54 5.43 -4.00 27.20
CA PRO A 54 5.64 -5.38 26.78
C PRO A 54 4.43 -6.01 26.08
N GLN A 55 3.20 -5.55 26.38
CA GLN A 55 1.98 -6.04 25.74
C GLN A 55 1.82 -5.63 24.27
N LEU A 56 2.50 -4.56 23.85
CA LEU A 56 2.35 -4.00 22.51
C LEU A 56 3.39 -4.57 21.52
N ILE A 57 4.44 -5.22 22.01
CA ILE A 57 5.52 -5.78 21.20
C ILE A 57 5.39 -7.30 21.11
N ILE A 58 5.54 -7.79 19.88
CA ILE A 58 5.68 -9.22 19.61
C ILE A 58 7.06 -9.66 20.08
N ASN A 59 7.13 -10.76 20.80
CA ASN A 59 8.36 -11.29 21.39
C ASN A 59 8.80 -12.64 20.78
N SER A 60 8.11 -13.10 19.73
CA SER A 60 8.39 -14.36 19.05
C SER A 60 8.63 -14.14 17.55
N THR A 61 9.75 -14.67 17.07
CA THR A 61 10.14 -14.64 15.65
C THR A 61 9.12 -15.35 14.78
N ASP A 62 8.68 -16.54 15.19
CA ASP A 62 7.69 -17.31 14.43
C ASP A 62 6.36 -16.53 14.32
N THR A 63 5.95 -15.86 15.39
CA THR A 63 4.76 -15.01 15.38
C THR A 63 4.92 -13.83 14.42
N ALA A 64 6.09 -13.16 14.43
CA ALA A 64 6.38 -12.07 13.50
C ALA A 64 6.38 -12.53 12.04
N LEU A 65 7.05 -13.64 11.73
CA LEU A 65 7.08 -14.24 10.39
C LEU A 65 5.67 -14.62 9.92
N ASN A 66 4.88 -15.28 10.76
CA ASN A 66 3.51 -15.67 10.45
C ASN A 66 2.60 -14.45 10.19
N ILE A 67 2.72 -13.40 10.99
CA ILE A 67 1.95 -12.17 10.79
C ILE A 67 2.32 -11.51 9.46
N LEU A 68 3.61 -11.28 9.22
CA LEU A 68 4.10 -10.58 8.02
C LEU A 68 3.75 -11.36 6.74
N THR A 69 3.97 -12.68 6.72
CA THR A 69 3.63 -13.52 5.55
C THR A 69 2.12 -13.56 5.30
N THR A 70 1.30 -13.65 6.36
CA THR A 70 -0.16 -13.57 6.25
C THR A 70 -0.61 -12.22 5.69
N PHE A 71 -0.02 -11.11 6.15
CA PHE A 71 -0.33 -9.77 5.64
C PHE A 71 0.06 -9.61 4.18
N ILE A 72 1.24 -10.10 3.78
CA ILE A 72 1.68 -10.08 2.37
C ILE A 72 0.66 -10.82 1.49
N ALA A 73 0.27 -12.04 1.88
CA ALA A 73 -0.72 -12.82 1.13
C ALA A 73 -2.10 -12.12 1.08
N GLY A 74 -2.56 -11.58 2.21
CA GLY A 74 -3.82 -10.84 2.29
C GLY A 74 -3.83 -9.56 1.43
N LEU A 75 -2.73 -8.80 1.44
CA LEU A 75 -2.58 -7.60 0.62
C LEU A 75 -2.58 -7.91 -0.87
N ILE A 76 -1.89 -8.97 -1.30
CA ILE A 76 -1.92 -9.42 -2.70
C ILE A 76 -3.37 -9.75 -3.10
N SER A 77 -4.10 -10.49 -2.27
CA SER A 77 -5.50 -10.83 -2.53
C SER A 77 -6.39 -9.59 -2.69
N ILE A 78 -6.32 -8.64 -1.74
CA ILE A 78 -7.10 -7.40 -1.80
C ILE A 78 -6.72 -6.55 -3.02
N MET A 79 -5.43 -6.53 -3.38
CA MET A 79 -4.93 -5.78 -4.55
C MET A 79 -5.45 -6.38 -5.85
N VAL A 80 -5.36 -7.70 -6.03
CA VAL A 80 -5.90 -8.41 -7.20
C VAL A 80 -7.41 -8.21 -7.32
N PHE A 81 -8.13 -8.33 -6.22
CA PHE A 81 -9.58 -8.07 -6.18
C PHE A 81 -9.90 -6.61 -6.59
N SER A 82 -9.17 -5.64 -6.05
CA SER A 82 -9.38 -4.21 -6.34
C SER A 82 -9.13 -3.88 -7.81
N PHE A 83 -8.04 -4.41 -8.40
CA PHE A 83 -7.78 -4.26 -9.83
C PHE A 83 -8.87 -4.92 -10.69
N SER A 84 -9.32 -6.11 -10.31
CA SER A 84 -10.40 -6.81 -11.02
C SER A 84 -11.68 -5.97 -11.03
N MET A 85 -12.03 -5.36 -9.90
CA MET A 85 -13.22 -4.54 -9.79
C MET A 85 -13.12 -3.24 -10.61
N VAL A 86 -11.95 -2.60 -10.64
CA VAL A 86 -11.68 -1.46 -11.54
C VAL A 86 -11.87 -1.91 -12.99
N MET A 87 -11.34 -3.05 -13.40
CA MET A 87 -11.51 -3.56 -14.77
C MET A 87 -12.97 -3.85 -15.12
N VAL A 88 -13.76 -4.38 -14.19
CA VAL A 88 -15.20 -4.58 -14.37
C VAL A 88 -15.93 -3.26 -14.61
N LEU A 89 -15.61 -2.22 -13.83
CA LEU A 89 -16.16 -0.88 -14.06
C LEU A 89 -15.83 -0.34 -15.46
N LEU A 90 -14.59 -0.55 -15.91
CA LEU A 90 -14.14 -0.08 -17.21
C LEU A 90 -14.83 -0.80 -18.35
N ASN A 91 -15.03 -2.11 -18.23
CA ASN A 91 -15.77 -2.88 -19.21
C ASN A 91 -17.23 -2.40 -19.31
N GLN A 92 -17.89 -2.14 -18.17
CA GLN A 92 -19.24 -1.57 -18.14
C GLN A 92 -19.29 -0.15 -18.72
N ALA A 93 -18.28 0.69 -18.44
CA ALA A 93 -18.20 2.01 -19.02
C ALA A 93 -17.95 1.94 -20.54
N SER A 94 -17.15 0.98 -21.02
CA SER A 94 -16.88 0.81 -22.45
C SER A 94 -18.09 0.30 -23.23
N SER A 95 -18.97 -0.48 -22.61
CA SER A 95 -20.20 -0.94 -23.25
C SER A 95 -21.27 0.15 -23.31
N ASN A 96 -21.29 1.07 -22.35
CA ASN A 96 -22.34 2.10 -22.22
C ASN A 96 -21.91 3.50 -22.71
N PHE A 97 -20.62 3.79 -22.83
CA PHE A 97 -20.10 5.11 -23.22
C PHE A 97 -19.12 5.04 -24.41
N SER A 98 -18.97 6.18 -25.10
CA SER A 98 -18.04 6.34 -26.22
C SER A 98 -16.57 6.15 -25.80
N PRO A 99 -15.68 5.56 -26.64
CA PRO A 99 -14.27 5.30 -26.35
C PRO A 99 -13.44 6.50 -25.82
N ARG A 100 -13.93 7.73 -26.02
CA ARG A 100 -13.23 8.97 -25.62
C ARG A 100 -13.32 9.30 -24.13
N VAL A 101 -14.28 8.75 -23.37
CA VAL A 101 -14.42 9.01 -21.91
C VAL A 101 -13.76 7.95 -21.03
N LEU A 102 -13.40 6.79 -21.58
CA LEU A 102 -12.74 5.69 -20.87
C LEU A 102 -11.42 6.06 -20.16
N PRO A 103 -10.49 6.82 -20.78
CA PRO A 103 -9.20 7.11 -20.15
C PRO A 103 -9.33 7.95 -18.86
N GLY A 104 -10.37 8.78 -18.75
CA GLY A 104 -10.61 9.63 -17.58
C GLY A 104 -11.10 8.84 -16.35
N LEU A 105 -11.86 7.77 -16.57
CA LEU A 105 -12.36 6.88 -15.51
C LEU A 105 -11.22 6.03 -14.91
N ILE A 106 -10.33 5.54 -15.79
CA ILE A 106 -9.13 4.77 -15.42
C ILE A 106 -8.15 5.60 -14.57
N SER A 107 -8.12 6.91 -14.80
CA SER A 107 -7.22 7.82 -14.10
C SER A 107 -7.77 8.37 -12.78
N ASN A 108 -8.81 7.74 -12.20
CA ASN A 108 -9.41 8.22 -10.96
C ASN A 108 -8.38 8.19 -9.82
N LYS A 109 -7.99 9.40 -9.38
CA LYS A 109 -6.97 9.60 -8.33
C LYS A 109 -7.34 8.92 -7.01
N ARG A 110 -8.64 8.67 -6.74
CA ARG A 110 -9.08 8.00 -5.50
C ARG A 110 -8.64 6.54 -5.49
N HIS A 111 -8.95 5.78 -6.54
CA HIS A 111 -8.58 4.37 -6.63
C HIS A 111 -7.06 4.21 -6.69
N GLN A 112 -6.36 5.07 -7.42
CA GLN A 112 -4.89 5.04 -7.50
C GLN A 112 -4.20 5.30 -6.15
N LYS A 113 -4.75 6.21 -5.32
CA LYS A 113 -4.24 6.43 -3.95
C LYS A 113 -4.44 5.20 -3.07
N ILE A 114 -5.61 4.56 -3.13
CA ILE A 114 -5.91 3.36 -2.34
C ILE A 114 -4.98 2.21 -2.74
N LEU A 115 -4.83 1.97 -4.05
CA LEU A 115 -3.88 0.98 -4.57
C LEU A 115 -2.44 1.31 -4.17
N GLY A 116 -2.08 2.59 -4.12
CA GLY A 116 -0.79 3.03 -3.61
C GLY A 116 -0.56 2.68 -2.14
N ILE A 117 -1.57 2.89 -1.29
CA ILE A 117 -1.50 2.51 0.13
C ILE A 117 -1.27 1.00 0.28
N TYR A 118 -1.99 0.16 -0.48
CA TYR A 118 -1.76 -1.30 -0.46
C TYR A 118 -0.33 -1.65 -0.86
N ASN A 119 0.16 -1.03 -1.93
CA ASN A 119 1.49 -1.32 -2.44
C ASN A 119 2.61 -0.83 -1.50
N ALA A 120 2.41 0.31 -0.84
CA ALA A 120 3.33 0.81 0.18
C ALA A 120 3.44 -0.18 1.35
N THR A 121 2.30 -0.63 1.88
CA THR A 121 2.25 -1.59 2.99
C THR A 121 2.81 -2.95 2.57
N LEU A 122 2.51 -3.41 1.35
CA LEU A 122 3.03 -4.66 0.81
C LEU A 122 4.56 -4.66 0.79
N LEU A 123 5.17 -3.61 0.22
CA LEU A 123 6.62 -3.47 0.20
C LEU A 123 7.21 -3.31 1.60
N TYR A 124 6.55 -2.54 2.47
CA TYR A 124 6.96 -2.42 3.86
C TYR A 124 7.03 -3.81 4.55
N CYS A 125 5.99 -4.63 4.42
CA CYS A 125 5.96 -5.97 4.99
C CYS A 125 7.03 -6.89 4.37
N ILE A 126 7.23 -6.87 3.05
CA ILE A 126 8.26 -7.68 2.37
C ILE A 126 9.65 -7.34 2.88
N PHE A 127 10.01 -6.05 2.92
CA PHE A 127 11.35 -5.65 3.33
C PHE A 127 11.57 -5.85 4.83
N THR A 128 10.53 -5.68 5.65
CA THR A 128 10.60 -6.02 7.08
C THR A 128 10.80 -7.53 7.28
N LEU A 129 10.15 -8.37 6.47
CA LEU A 129 10.31 -9.83 6.51
C LEU A 129 11.75 -10.23 6.16
N VAL A 130 12.35 -9.61 5.14
CA VAL A 130 13.74 -9.88 4.71
C VAL A 130 14.77 -9.51 5.79
N GLN A 131 14.43 -8.58 6.70
CA GLN A 131 15.31 -8.17 7.80
C GLN A 131 15.34 -9.19 8.96
N ILE A 132 14.42 -10.17 8.99
CA ILE A 132 14.38 -11.19 10.04
C ILE A 132 15.33 -12.33 9.66
N GLU A 133 16.50 -12.39 10.32
CA GLU A 133 17.50 -13.43 10.06
C GLU A 133 17.25 -14.70 10.89
N PRO A 134 17.12 -15.90 10.28
CA PRO A 134 16.74 -17.13 10.96
C PRO A 134 17.85 -17.82 11.80
N ASN A 135 19.05 -17.25 11.95
CA ASN A 135 20.21 -18.02 12.45
C ASN A 135 21.16 -17.29 13.42
N GLN A 136 20.78 -16.16 14.02
CA GLN A 136 21.64 -15.48 14.99
C GLN A 136 21.18 -15.73 16.44
N GLU A 137 22.08 -16.23 17.30
CA GLU A 137 21.84 -16.46 18.75
C GLU A 137 21.39 -15.20 19.52
N LYS A 138 21.56 -14.01 18.94
CA LYS A 138 20.95 -12.75 19.38
C LYS A 138 20.02 -12.25 18.28
N TYR A 139 18.85 -12.85 18.17
CA TYR A 139 17.78 -12.35 17.31
C TYR A 139 17.43 -10.91 17.71
N GLN A 140 17.81 -9.93 16.88
CA GLN A 140 17.20 -8.61 16.89
C GLN A 140 15.85 -8.74 16.17
N LEU A 141 14.84 -9.22 16.91
CA LEU A 141 13.48 -9.24 16.41
C LEU A 141 13.01 -7.79 16.22
N PRO A 142 12.62 -7.38 14.98
CA PRO A 142 12.19 -6.01 14.70
C PRO A 142 10.74 -5.80 15.16
N GLY A 143 10.50 -5.93 16.46
CA GLY A 143 9.17 -5.90 17.07
C GLY A 143 8.42 -4.59 16.81
N PHE A 144 9.12 -3.47 16.72
CA PHE A 144 8.51 -2.18 16.39
C PHE A 144 8.07 -2.13 14.92
N SER A 145 8.86 -2.68 14.02
CA SER A 145 8.54 -2.75 12.59
C SER A 145 7.32 -3.65 12.34
N VAL A 146 7.22 -4.78 13.06
CA VAL A 146 6.03 -5.64 12.97
C VAL A 146 4.79 -4.94 13.55
N LEU A 147 4.94 -4.18 14.64
CA LEU A 147 3.84 -3.39 15.20
C LEU A 147 3.34 -2.33 14.20
N LEU A 148 4.26 -1.64 13.51
CA LEU A 148 3.91 -0.72 12.43
C LEU A 148 3.21 -1.43 11.26
N ALA A 149 3.65 -2.64 10.90
CA ALA A 149 3.00 -3.44 9.87
C ALA A 149 1.53 -3.74 10.23
N ILE A 150 1.24 -4.04 11.51
CA ILE A 150 -0.14 -4.21 12.00
C ILE A 150 -0.95 -2.92 11.80
N GLY A 151 -0.42 -1.77 12.20
CA GLY A 151 -1.09 -0.48 12.01
C GLY A 151 -1.35 -0.16 10.54
N PHE A 152 -0.37 -0.39 9.66
CA PHE A 152 -0.54 -0.20 8.22
C PHE A 152 -1.56 -1.16 7.62
N MET A 153 -1.58 -2.42 8.06
CA MET A 153 -2.58 -3.40 7.62
C MET A 153 -3.99 -2.97 8.03
N THR A 154 -4.19 -2.44 9.24
CA THR A 154 -5.48 -1.88 9.67
C THR A 154 -5.91 -0.72 8.76
N ILE A 155 -4.98 0.18 8.41
CA ILE A 155 -5.26 1.27 7.46
C ILE A 155 -5.64 0.73 6.08
N CYS A 156 -4.95 -0.32 5.59
CA CYS A 156 -5.29 -0.96 4.32
C CYS A 156 -6.70 -1.57 4.34
N LEU A 157 -7.11 -2.23 5.43
CA LEU A 157 -8.47 -2.76 5.57
C LEU A 157 -9.52 -1.64 5.54
N GLY A 158 -9.28 -0.53 6.24
CA GLY A 158 -10.16 0.65 6.18
C GLY A 158 -10.24 1.25 4.77
N ALA A 159 -9.10 1.38 4.09
CA ALA A 159 -9.04 1.84 2.71
C ALA A 159 -9.76 0.88 1.74
N PHE A 160 -9.78 -0.42 2.03
CA PHE A 160 -10.52 -1.42 1.26
C PHE A 160 -12.03 -1.31 1.42
N ILE A 161 -12.52 -1.07 2.63
CA ILE A 161 -13.94 -0.79 2.85
C ILE A 161 -14.35 0.48 2.07
N TYR A 162 -13.53 1.53 2.14
CA TYR A 162 -13.76 2.76 1.38
C TYR A 162 -13.71 2.54 -0.14
N PHE A 163 -12.80 1.68 -0.62
CA PHE A 163 -12.71 1.30 -2.02
C PHE A 163 -14.00 0.65 -2.50
N ILE A 164 -14.51 -0.36 -1.77
CA ILE A 164 -15.77 -1.03 -2.10
C ILE A 164 -16.92 -0.01 -2.17
N HIS A 165 -17.00 0.90 -1.19
CA HIS A 165 -18.01 1.94 -1.18
C HIS A 165 -17.93 2.86 -2.42
N SER A 166 -16.73 3.34 -2.77
CA SER A 166 -16.53 4.20 -3.95
C SER A 166 -16.96 3.49 -5.23
N ILE A 167 -16.52 2.24 -5.41
CA ILE A 167 -16.86 1.47 -6.60
C ILE A 167 -18.37 1.18 -6.67
N SER A 168 -18.99 0.83 -5.54
CA SER A 168 -20.43 0.53 -5.49
C SER A 168 -21.28 1.73 -5.90
N GLN A 169 -20.91 2.95 -5.46
CA GLN A 169 -21.59 4.17 -5.89
C GLN A 169 -21.39 4.45 -7.39
N GLU A 170 -20.19 4.22 -7.92
CA GLU A 170 -19.88 4.40 -9.34
C GLU A 170 -20.69 3.45 -10.24
N ILE A 171 -20.93 2.20 -9.80
CA ILE A 171 -21.83 1.26 -10.50
C ILE A 171 -23.28 1.72 -10.45
N GLN A 172 -23.78 2.10 -9.27
CA GLN A 172 -25.19 2.49 -9.09
C GLN A 172 -25.55 3.72 -9.92
N VAL A 173 -24.68 4.73 -9.96
CA VAL A 173 -24.91 5.96 -10.75
C VAL A 173 -24.99 5.64 -12.25
N ASN A 174 -24.15 4.74 -12.77
CA ASN A 174 -24.27 4.30 -14.16
C ASN A 174 -25.60 3.62 -14.47
N ASN A 175 -26.27 3.03 -13.48
CA ASN A 175 -27.55 2.33 -13.68
C ASN A 175 -28.79 3.23 -13.54
N ILE A 176 -28.70 4.41 -12.92
CA ILE A 176 -29.86 5.28 -12.61
C ILE A 176 -30.07 6.37 -13.68
N VAL A 177 -29.04 6.70 -14.47
CA VAL A 177 -29.12 7.75 -15.51
C VAL A 177 -29.40 7.18 -16.91
N LEU A 178 -29.79 5.90 -16.99
CA LEU A 178 -30.17 5.20 -18.24
C LEU A 178 -31.69 5.09 -18.36
#